data_AF-A0A2D4PQN3-F1
#
_entry.id   AF-A0A2D4PQN3-F1
#
_cell.length_a   1.000
_cell.length_b   1.000
_cell.length_c   1.000
_cell.angle_alpha   90.00
_cell.angle_beta   90.00
_cell.angle_gamma   90.00
#
_symmetry.space_group_name_H-M   'P 1'
#
loop_
_entity.id
_entity.type
_entity.pdbx_description
1 polymer ?
#
loop_
_entity_poly.entity_id
_entity_poly.type
_entity_poly.pdbx_seq_one_letter_code
_entity_poly.pdbx_strand_id
1 'polypeptide(L)'
;ASSYEWCQKEQVINLLKEGLWPDLLDAYQPDIVVSDWWGGRQDCGCRYELFVALLAANRKKKIGVFETKPDPIPQWNDASYQKVTHTFRRYGPGVRYILFRQRGKDTQFWAGHYGARVTNSSVVIQFSSESAESLEPGLSSSRYRSPVLPHLL
;
A
#
# COMPACT_ATOMS: atom_id res chain seq x y z
N ALA A 1 11.12 -17.59 -3.55
CA ALA A 1 11.07 -17.94 -2.11
C ALA A 1 12.42 -17.59 -1.49
N SER A 2 12.47 -17.18 -0.22
CA SER A 2 13.75 -16.92 0.47
C SER A 2 14.40 -18.21 0.99
N SER A 3 15.61 -18.09 1.55
CA SER A 3 16.41 -19.19 2.09
C SER A 3 16.41 -19.19 3.63
N TYR A 4 17.43 -19.80 4.25
CA TYR A 4 17.58 -19.95 5.70
C TYR A 4 18.07 -18.67 6.40
N GLU A 5 18.78 -17.80 5.68
CA GLU A 5 19.10 -16.45 6.14
C GLU A 5 18.16 -15.40 5.54
N TRP A 6 18.19 -14.19 6.10
CA TRP A 6 17.41 -13.06 5.60
C TRP A 6 17.73 -12.76 4.14
N CYS A 7 16.80 -13.09 3.24
CA CYS A 7 16.81 -12.59 1.87
C CYS A 7 15.94 -11.35 1.80
N GLN A 8 16.42 -10.30 1.14
CA GLN A 8 15.73 -9.01 1.04
C GLN A 8 15.63 -8.57 -0.41
N LYS A 9 14.51 -7.93 -0.75
CA LYS A 9 14.34 -7.16 -1.99
C LYS A 9 13.73 -5.81 -1.69
N GLU A 10 14.09 -4.80 -2.47
CA GLU A 10 13.49 -3.47 -2.38
C GLU A 10 13.30 -2.82 -3.74
N GLN A 11 12.33 -1.92 -3.81
CA GLN A 11 12.05 -1.08 -4.96
C GLN A 11 11.79 0.35 -4.50
N VAL A 12 12.35 1.31 -5.23
CA VAL A 12 12.07 2.74 -5.04
C VAL A 12 11.23 3.22 -6.21
N ILE A 13 9.99 3.60 -5.94
CA ILE A 13 9.02 4.08 -6.93
C ILE A 13 9.11 5.60 -7.00
N ASN A 14 9.23 6.17 -8.20
CA ASN A 14 9.22 7.61 -8.42
C ASN A 14 7.83 8.06 -8.85
N LEU A 15 7.09 8.67 -7.92
CA LEU A 15 5.69 9.01 -8.14
C LEU A 15 5.47 10.00 -9.28
N LEU A 16 6.42 10.93 -9.50
CA LEU A 16 6.34 11.87 -10.61
C LEU A 16 6.48 11.17 -11.97
N LYS A 17 7.33 10.14 -12.05
CA LYS A 17 7.49 9.33 -13.28
C LYS A 17 6.28 8.44 -13.56
N GLU A 18 5.54 8.06 -12.52
CA GLU A 18 4.26 7.35 -12.64
C GLU A 18 3.09 8.30 -12.97
N GLY A 19 3.34 9.60 -13.16
CA GLY A 19 2.34 10.59 -13.59
C GLY A 19 1.66 11.37 -12.46
N LEU A 20 2.07 11.20 -11.20
CA LEU A 20 1.53 11.94 -10.06
C LEU A 20 2.28 13.26 -9.92
N TRP A 21 1.67 14.40 -10.21
CA TRP A 21 2.33 15.70 -10.16
C TRP A 21 2.43 16.26 -8.73
N PRO A 22 3.34 17.24 -8.46
CA PRO A 22 3.58 17.77 -7.12
C PRO A 22 2.33 18.25 -6.38
N ASP A 23 1.48 19.07 -7.00
CA ASP A 23 0.31 19.64 -6.31
C ASP A 23 -0.70 18.57 -5.89
N LEU A 24 -0.87 17.51 -6.70
CA LEU A 24 -1.68 16.36 -6.31
C LEU A 24 -1.13 15.70 -5.05
N LEU A 25 0.18 15.48 -4.99
CA LEU A 25 0.83 14.81 -3.86
C LEU A 25 0.89 15.69 -2.61
N ASP A 26 1.02 17.01 -2.77
CA ASP A 26 1.26 17.95 -1.68
C ASP A 26 -0.03 18.53 -1.09
N ALA A 27 -0.98 18.92 -1.95
CA ALA A 27 -2.24 19.55 -1.53
C ALA A 27 -3.37 18.52 -1.35
N TYR A 28 -3.65 17.72 -2.38
CA TYR A 28 -4.75 16.74 -2.32
C TYR A 28 -4.40 15.53 -1.45
N GLN A 29 -3.15 15.05 -1.52
CA GLN A 29 -2.62 13.94 -0.73
C GLN A 29 -3.46 12.64 -0.87
N PRO A 30 -3.56 12.04 -2.08
CA PRO A 30 -4.38 10.85 -2.30
C PRO A 30 -3.92 9.69 -1.41
N ASP A 31 -4.85 8.82 -0.99
CA ASP A 31 -4.52 7.65 -0.19
C ASP A 31 -3.51 6.77 -0.93
N ILE A 32 -2.38 6.48 -0.29
CA ILE A 32 -1.37 5.54 -0.81
C ILE A 32 -1.57 4.20 -0.11
N VAL A 33 -2.17 3.25 -0.80
CA VAL A 33 -2.44 1.91 -0.29
C VAL A 33 -1.33 0.97 -0.71
N VAL A 34 -0.67 0.36 0.27
CA VAL A 34 0.36 -0.66 0.05
C VAL A 34 -0.14 -2.00 0.52
N SER A 35 0.12 -3.05 -0.25
CA SER A 35 -0.21 -4.40 0.17
C SER A 35 0.82 -5.42 -0.30
N ASP A 36 0.91 -6.53 0.43
CA ASP A 36 1.74 -7.67 0.08
C ASP A 36 1.13 -8.97 0.55
N TRP A 37 1.37 -10.04 -0.18
CA TRP A 37 1.00 -11.39 0.22
C TRP A 37 2.22 -12.21 0.54
N TRP A 38 2.20 -12.87 1.69
CA TRP A 38 3.29 -13.72 2.14
C TRP A 38 2.80 -15.04 2.72
N GLY A 39 3.63 -16.07 2.66
CA GLY A 39 3.29 -17.41 3.16
C GLY A 39 4.53 -18.30 3.29
N GLY A 40 4.33 -19.46 3.91
CA GLY A 40 5.36 -20.47 4.13
C GLY A 40 5.12 -21.75 3.36
N ARG A 41 6.02 -22.73 3.54
CA ARG A 41 5.71 -24.13 3.21
C ARG A 41 5.01 -24.78 4.39
N GLN A 42 4.19 -25.79 4.14
CA GLN A 42 3.61 -26.58 5.23
C GLN A 42 4.68 -27.21 6.13
N ASP A 43 5.75 -27.76 5.57
CA ASP A 43 6.78 -28.52 6.29
C ASP A 43 7.90 -27.65 6.89
N CYS A 44 7.82 -26.33 6.81
CA CYS A 44 8.82 -25.43 7.39
C CYS A 44 8.21 -24.10 7.85
N GLY A 45 8.56 -23.68 9.07
CA GLY A 45 8.20 -22.34 9.52
C GLY A 45 9.03 -21.25 8.83
N CYS A 46 8.53 -20.01 8.85
CA CYS A 46 9.22 -18.87 8.23
C CYS A 46 8.93 -17.54 8.94
N ARG A 47 9.83 -16.58 8.75
CA ARG A 47 9.66 -15.18 9.16
C ARG A 47 9.55 -14.27 7.96
N TYR A 48 8.78 -13.20 8.10
CA TYR A 48 8.56 -12.18 7.09
C TYR A 48 8.56 -10.79 7.71
N GLU A 49 9.06 -9.81 6.99
CA GLU A 49 8.97 -8.40 7.37
C GLU A 49 8.69 -7.51 6.15
N LEU A 50 7.85 -6.50 6.37
CA LEU A 50 7.58 -5.44 5.40
C LEU A 50 8.02 -4.09 5.98
N PHE A 51 8.73 -3.32 5.16
CA PHE A 51 9.05 -1.93 5.43
C PHE A 51 8.67 -1.08 4.22
N VAL A 52 7.84 -0.07 4.44
CA VAL A 52 7.45 0.92 3.44
C VAL A 52 7.68 2.32 3.97
N ALA A 53 8.32 3.18 3.17
CA ALA A 53 8.50 4.58 3.52
C ALA A 53 8.10 5.50 2.38
N LEU A 54 7.33 6.55 2.71
CA LEU A 54 7.13 7.71 1.86
C LEU A 54 8.34 8.63 2.01
N LEU A 55 9.02 8.95 0.92
CA LEU A 55 10.27 9.69 0.93
C LEU A 55 10.14 11.02 0.21
N ALA A 56 10.86 12.02 0.72
CA ALA A 56 10.98 13.32 0.08
C ALA A 56 11.85 13.27 -1.19
N ALA A 57 11.92 14.39 -1.92
CA ALA A 57 12.70 14.53 -3.15
C ALA A 57 14.18 14.08 -3.02
N ASN A 58 14.78 14.24 -1.83
CA ASN A 58 16.16 13.85 -1.55
C ASN A 58 16.36 12.33 -1.33
N ARG A 59 15.30 11.52 -1.39
CA ARG A 59 15.27 10.06 -1.14
C ARG A 59 15.78 9.60 0.23
N LYS A 60 16.02 10.53 1.16
CA LYS A 60 16.57 10.25 2.49
C LYS A 60 15.57 10.59 3.59
N LYS A 61 14.93 11.76 3.52
CA LYS A 61 13.93 12.19 4.50
C LYS A 61 12.69 11.31 4.36
N LYS A 62 12.35 10.59 5.43
CA LYS A 62 11.12 9.82 5.56
C LYS A 62 10.02 10.76 6.02
N ILE A 63 8.91 10.79 5.28
CA ILE A 63 7.72 11.58 5.60
C ILE A 63 6.70 10.70 6.32
N GLY A 64 6.52 9.47 5.84
CA GLY A 64 5.71 8.44 6.50
C GLY A 64 6.44 7.10 6.47
N VAL A 65 6.22 6.27 7.48
CA VAL A 65 6.81 4.93 7.59
C VAL A 65 5.75 3.95 8.07
N PHE A 66 5.71 2.80 7.42
CA PHE A 66 5.00 1.62 7.88
C PHE A 66 5.99 0.47 7.96
N GLU A 67 6.07 -0.18 9.12
CA GLU A 67 6.87 -1.37 9.34
C GLU A 67 6.01 -2.41 10.04
N THR A 68 6.06 -3.66 9.57
CA THR A 68 5.42 -4.77 10.27
C THR A 68 6.28 -6.02 10.25
N LYS A 69 6.22 -6.75 11.36
CA LYS A 69 6.87 -8.03 11.60
C LYS A 69 5.81 -8.94 12.20
N PRO A 70 4.92 -9.52 11.38
CA PRO A 70 3.90 -10.45 11.86
C PRO A 70 4.55 -11.62 12.60
N ASP A 71 3.75 -12.31 13.43
CA ASP A 71 4.22 -13.51 14.10
C ASP A 71 4.70 -14.56 13.06
N PRO A 72 5.79 -15.29 13.35
CA PRO A 72 6.29 -16.31 12.44
C PRO A 72 5.24 -17.37 12.13
N ILE A 73 5.20 -17.83 10.89
CA ILE A 73 4.43 -19.01 10.52
C ILE A 73 5.14 -20.24 11.13
N PRO A 74 4.45 -21.09 11.91
CA PRO A 74 5.04 -22.28 12.51
C PRO A 74 5.27 -23.36 11.45
N GLN A 75 6.10 -24.36 11.79
CA GLN A 75 6.16 -25.59 11.01
C GLN A 75 4.83 -26.35 11.12
N TRP A 76 4.47 -27.13 10.09
CA TRP A 76 3.21 -27.88 9.99
C TRP A 76 1.99 -26.97 9.94
N ASN A 77 2.12 -25.85 9.23
CA ASN A 77 1.04 -24.92 8.94
C ASN A 77 0.18 -25.38 7.74
N ASP A 78 -0.89 -24.64 7.45
CA ASP A 78 -1.81 -24.92 6.34
C ASP A 78 -1.32 -24.47 4.96
N ALA A 79 -0.08 -23.96 4.88
CA ALA A 79 0.53 -23.35 3.69
C ALA A 79 -0.30 -22.18 3.11
N SER A 80 -1.12 -21.52 3.92
CA SER A 80 -1.92 -20.37 3.49
C SER A 80 -1.05 -19.12 3.31
N TYR A 81 -1.53 -18.23 2.44
CA TYR A 81 -0.98 -16.89 2.30
C TYR A 81 -1.77 -15.90 3.15
N GLN A 82 -1.04 -15.01 3.81
CA GLN A 82 -1.56 -13.91 4.59
C GLN A 82 -1.33 -12.60 3.85
N LYS A 83 -2.30 -11.69 3.93
CA LYS A 83 -2.19 -10.34 3.35
C LYS A 83 -1.80 -9.35 4.43
N VAL A 84 -0.80 -8.54 4.14
CA VAL A 84 -0.52 -7.29 4.87
C VAL A 84 -1.00 -6.13 4.02
N THR A 85 -1.67 -5.16 4.63
CA THR A 85 -2.12 -3.94 3.95
C THR A 85 -1.96 -2.73 4.87
N HIS A 86 -1.63 -1.58 4.29
CA HIS A 86 -1.57 -0.31 5.00
C HIS A 86 -1.96 0.84 4.07
N THR A 87 -2.62 1.86 4.61
CA THR A 87 -2.98 3.07 3.87
C THR A 87 -2.35 4.27 4.53
N PHE A 88 -1.47 4.95 3.79
CA PHE A 88 -0.99 6.27 4.20
C PHE A 88 -2.04 7.30 3.82
N ARG A 89 -2.52 8.05 4.81
CA ARG A 89 -3.49 9.15 4.65
C ARG A 89 -2.91 10.42 5.23
N ARG A 90 -3.25 11.58 4.65
CA ARG A 90 -2.89 12.90 5.19
C ARG A 90 -1.41 12.95 5.61
N TYR A 91 -0.54 12.44 4.74
CA TYR A 91 0.87 12.21 5.04
C TYR A 91 1.71 13.50 5.03
N GLY A 92 1.10 14.64 4.68
CA GLY A 92 1.76 15.94 4.58
C GLY A 92 2.50 16.14 3.25
N PRO A 93 2.89 17.38 2.93
CA PRO A 93 3.50 17.69 1.64
C PRO A 93 4.93 17.15 1.53
N GLY A 94 5.39 16.99 0.29
CA GLY A 94 6.77 16.74 -0.08
C GLY A 94 7.07 15.29 -0.47
N VAL A 95 6.08 14.39 -0.47
CA VAL A 95 6.27 12.98 -0.89
C VAL A 95 6.56 12.92 -2.39
N ARG A 96 7.64 12.23 -2.76
CA ARG A 96 8.08 12.06 -4.16
C ARG A 96 8.42 10.62 -4.51
N TYR A 97 8.78 9.82 -3.52
CA TYR A 97 9.13 8.42 -3.72
C TYR A 97 8.49 7.52 -2.68
N ILE A 98 8.37 6.25 -3.03
CA ILE A 98 8.01 5.18 -2.09
C ILE A 98 9.14 4.17 -2.10
N LEU A 99 9.73 3.90 -0.94
CA LEU A 99 10.62 2.75 -0.74
C LEU A 99 9.76 1.59 -0.23
N PHE A 100 9.70 0.51 -0.99
CA PHE A 100 8.99 -0.72 -0.64
C PHE A 100 10.00 -1.85 -0.48
N ARG A 101 10.10 -2.43 0.71
CA ARG A 101 11.12 -3.43 1.03
C ARG A 101 10.51 -4.60 1.79
N GLN A 102 10.76 -5.80 1.28
CA GLN A 102 10.34 -7.04 1.91
C GLN A 102 11.56 -7.89 2.21
N ARG A 103 11.48 -8.66 3.28
CA ARG A 103 12.45 -9.72 3.54
C ARG A 103 11.81 -10.92 4.20
N GLY A 104 12.47 -12.06 4.05
CA GLY A 104 12.02 -13.30 4.64
C GLY A 104 13.15 -14.29 4.84
N LYS A 105 12.91 -15.26 5.72
CA LYS A 105 13.79 -16.41 5.95
C LYS A 105 13.04 -17.59 6.55
N ASP A 106 13.65 -18.76 6.60
CA ASP A 106 13.09 -19.90 7.32
C ASP A 106 13.29 -19.79 8.85
N THR A 107 12.72 -20.75 9.58
CA THR A 107 12.98 -20.92 11.02
C THR A 107 13.75 -22.18 11.38
N GLN A 108 14.02 -23.05 10.41
CA GLN A 108 14.63 -24.37 10.63
C GLN A 108 16.11 -24.44 10.21
N PHE A 109 16.62 -23.38 9.60
CA PHE A 109 17.97 -23.30 9.05
C PHE A 109 18.26 -24.38 8.01
N TRP A 110 17.28 -24.70 7.16
CA TRP A 110 17.41 -25.73 6.15
C TRP A 110 18.00 -25.16 4.87
N ALA A 111 19.07 -25.80 4.38
CA ALA A 111 19.64 -25.46 3.10
C ALA A 111 18.59 -25.56 1.99
N GLY A 112 18.46 -24.52 1.17
CA GLY A 112 17.47 -24.43 0.10
C GLY A 112 16.51 -23.26 0.26
N HIS A 113 15.31 -23.37 -0.30
CA HIS A 113 14.33 -22.29 -0.41
C HIS A 113 13.08 -22.52 0.48
N TYR A 114 13.32 -22.67 1.78
CA TYR A 114 12.30 -22.97 2.79
C TYR A 114 11.75 -21.75 3.52
N GLY A 115 12.33 -20.57 3.26
CA GLY A 115 11.89 -19.33 3.88
C GLY A 115 10.61 -18.76 3.27
N ALA A 116 10.21 -17.58 3.74
CA ALA A 116 8.97 -16.94 3.31
C ALA A 116 8.90 -16.74 1.78
N ARG A 117 7.70 -16.94 1.25
CA ARG A 117 7.32 -16.68 -0.12
C ARG A 117 6.54 -15.37 -0.12
N VAL A 118 6.96 -14.41 -0.94
CA VAL A 118 6.29 -13.12 -1.09
C VAL A 118 5.82 -12.97 -2.53
N THR A 119 4.63 -12.42 -2.73
CA THR A 119 4.03 -12.24 -4.06
C THR A 119 2.95 -11.17 -4.04
N ASN A 120 2.49 -10.77 -5.23
CA ASN A 120 1.36 -9.86 -5.41
C ASN A 120 1.48 -8.56 -4.57
N SER A 121 2.71 -8.04 -4.51
CA SER A 121 3.04 -6.77 -3.88
C SER A 121 2.46 -5.63 -4.71
N SER A 122 1.78 -4.69 -4.07
CA SER A 122 1.11 -3.59 -4.77
C SER A 122 1.29 -2.27 -4.05
N VAL A 123 1.37 -1.20 -4.84
CA VAL A 123 1.14 0.17 -4.41
C VAL A 123 0.02 0.73 -5.28
N VAL A 124 -1.04 1.21 -4.66
CA VAL A 124 -2.24 1.72 -5.33
C VAL A 124 -2.53 3.13 -4.81
N ILE A 125 -2.76 4.06 -5.74
CA ILE A 125 -3.21 5.41 -5.41
C ILE A 125 -4.73 5.43 -5.45
N GLN A 126 -5.36 5.83 -4.35
CA GLN A 126 -6.81 5.94 -4.23
C GLN A 126 -7.20 7.40 -4.01
N PHE A 127 -8.15 7.86 -4.80
CA PHE A 127 -8.76 9.18 -4.64
C PHE A 127 -10.01 8.99 -3.79
N SER A 128 -10.06 9.64 -2.64
CA SER A 128 -11.30 9.69 -1.87
C SER A 128 -12.31 10.54 -2.65
N SER A 129 -13.43 9.94 -3.05
CA SER A 129 -14.61 10.73 -3.39
C SER A 129 -15.20 11.22 -2.07
N GLU A 130 -14.89 12.45 -1.69
CA GLU A 130 -15.85 13.17 -0.87
C GLU A 130 -17.05 13.41 -1.80
N SER A 131 -18.14 12.69 -1.56
CA SER A 131 -19.44 13.06 -2.12
C SER A 131 -19.64 14.55 -1.85
N ALA A 132 -19.89 15.32 -2.91
CA ALA A 132 -20.14 16.75 -2.88
C ALA A 132 -21.42 17.06 -2.10
N GLU A 133 -21.38 16.92 -0.78
CA GLU A 133 -22.50 17.14 0.11
C GLU A 133 -21.98 17.81 1.38
N SER A 134 -21.65 19.10 1.28
CA SER A 134 -21.77 20.08 2.38
C SER A 134 -21.15 21.44 2.01
N LEU A 135 -21.62 22.05 0.93
CA LEU A 135 -21.53 23.50 0.77
C LEU A 135 -22.81 24.01 0.11
N GLU A 136 -23.86 24.18 0.91
CA GLU A 136 -24.91 25.16 0.60
C GLU A 136 -25.19 25.99 1.86
N PRO A 137 -24.81 27.28 1.89
CA PRO A 137 -25.34 28.22 2.87
C PRO A 137 -26.78 28.57 2.48
N GLY A 138 -27.68 28.46 3.45
CA GLY A 138 -29.12 28.56 3.20
C GLY A 138 -29.55 29.84 2.46
N LEU A 139 -30.39 29.65 1.45
CA LEU A 139 -31.39 30.63 1.05
C LEU A 139 -32.70 29.94 0.62
N SER A 140 -33.76 30.55 1.13
CA SER A 140 -35.18 30.24 1.12
C SER A 140 -35.81 29.81 -0.21
N SER A 141 -36.93 29.11 -0.08
CA SER A 141 -37.84 28.57 -1.09
C SER A 141 -38.07 29.46 -2.33
N SER A 142 -37.95 28.87 -3.53
CA SER A 142 -39.08 28.79 -4.47
C SER A 142 -38.75 27.89 -5.67
N ARG A 143 -39.71 27.02 -6.00
CA ARG A 143 -40.00 26.36 -7.29
C ARG A 143 -38.86 26.29 -8.32
N TYR A 144 -38.23 25.14 -8.44
CA TYR A 144 -37.72 24.66 -9.74
C TYR A 144 -38.62 23.53 -10.24
N ARG A 145 -39.40 23.81 -11.28
CA ARG A 145 -40.05 22.79 -12.12
C ARG A 145 -38.95 22.06 -12.88
N SER A 146 -38.95 20.73 -12.80
CA SER A 146 -38.16 19.87 -13.68
C SER A 146 -38.53 20.13 -15.14
N PRO A 147 -37.58 20.39 -16.06
CA PRO A 147 -37.85 20.25 -17.47
C PRO A 147 -37.75 18.76 -17.83
N VAL A 148 -38.89 18.16 -18.16
CA VAL A 148 -38.97 16.91 -18.92
C VAL A 148 -38.40 17.19 -20.30
N LEU A 149 -37.42 16.41 -20.75
CA LEU A 149 -37.06 16.33 -22.16
C LEU A 149 -37.27 14.89 -22.68
N PRO A 150 -37.83 14.74 -23.90
CA PRO A 150 -38.36 13.49 -24.41
C PRO A 150 -37.29 12.57 -24.97
N HIS A 151 -37.64 11.28 -24.98
CA HIS A 151 -36.99 10.22 -25.73
C HIS A 151 -36.70 10.62 -27.19
N LEU A 152 -35.50 10.26 -27.66
CA LEU A 152 -35.28 9.85 -29.04
C LEU A 152 -34.38 8.59 -29.05
N LEU A 153 -35.00 7.51 -29.55
CA LEU A 153 -34.51 6.23 -30.08
C LEU A 153 -33.29 5.58 -29.43
#